data_AF-A0A7W9DTE9-F1
#
_entry.id   AF-A0A7W9DTE9-F1
#
_cell.length_a   1.000
_cell.length_b   1.000
_cell.length_c   1.000
_cell.angle_alpha   90.00
_cell.angle_beta   90.00
_cell.angle_gamma   90.00
#
_symmetry.space_group_name_H-M   'P 1'
#
loop_
_entity.id
_entity.type
_entity.pdbx_description
1 polymer ?
#
loop_
_entity_poly.entity_id
_entity_poly.type
_entity_poly.pdbx_seq_one_letter_code
_entity_poly.pdbx_strand_id
1 'polypeptide(L)'
;MEDHHSSAVRRRDLLSLSTIALAGATPLAVHPGSDTPALAAASPSQVHGHGHKPGVTPPEDLMREHGVLKRVLLVYREGIRRIQRGEQVPHQQLHAGARVIRDFIERYHEYLEEKYVFPRLREAGRLRHTVSVLELQHKRGREVTARILAATDHSRSSAHQRQALVSDMAAFIRMYEPHESREDTVVFPVFRKVTPAGEFARLGEVFEAAEHRRFGQRGFTAVVHRVADIEKALHIHDLSQFTPQKSSPNRRHGRTSAR
;
A
#
# COMPACT_ATOMS: atom_id res chain seq x y z
N MET A 1 -41.79 0.64 5.63
CA MET A 1 -41.88 0.06 4.28
C MET A 1 -40.47 0.11 3.73
N GLU A 2 -39.78 -1.02 3.84
CA GLU A 2 -38.38 -1.20 3.43
C GLU A 2 -38.31 -1.40 1.92
N ASP A 3 -37.32 -0.81 1.26
CA ASP A 3 -36.90 -1.22 -0.08
C ASP A 3 -35.38 -1.36 -0.12
N HIS A 4 -34.92 -2.59 0.07
CA HIS A 4 -33.55 -3.02 -0.19
C HIS A 4 -33.42 -3.45 -1.66
N HIS A 5 -32.72 -2.67 -2.48
CA HIS A 5 -32.23 -3.13 -3.78
C HIS A 5 -30.76 -3.55 -3.66
N SER A 6 -30.56 -4.86 -3.46
CA SER A 6 -29.28 -5.55 -3.62
C SER A 6 -28.99 -5.71 -5.10
N SER A 7 -27.98 -5.00 -5.62
CA SER A 7 -27.45 -5.24 -6.97
C SER A 7 -26.33 -6.27 -6.87
N ALA A 8 -26.67 -7.53 -7.13
CA ALA A 8 -25.72 -8.62 -7.26
C ALA A 8 -24.84 -8.42 -8.51
N VAL A 9 -23.54 -8.23 -8.31
CA VAL A 9 -22.53 -8.23 -9.38
C VAL A 9 -22.52 -9.62 -10.03
N ARG A 10 -22.86 -9.70 -11.31
CA ARG A 10 -22.88 -10.96 -12.08
C ARG A 10 -21.44 -11.38 -12.42
N ARG A 11 -21.13 -12.67 -12.22
CA ARG A 11 -19.84 -13.34 -12.50
C ARG A 11 -19.34 -13.28 -13.96
N ARG A 12 -19.93 -12.49 -14.85
CA ARG A 12 -19.59 -12.44 -16.29
C ARG A 12 -18.60 -11.34 -16.67
N ASP A 13 -18.19 -10.48 -15.75
CA ASP A 13 -17.26 -9.37 -16.02
C ASP A 13 -15.77 -9.69 -15.75
N LEU A 14 -15.40 -10.97 -15.57
CA LEU A 14 -14.03 -11.39 -15.20
C LEU A 14 -13.30 -12.25 -16.24
N LEU A 15 -13.73 -12.25 -17.51
CA LEU A 15 -13.05 -13.00 -18.57
C LEU A 15 -12.57 -12.07 -19.70
N SER A 16 -11.56 -11.28 -19.37
CA SER A 16 -10.64 -10.71 -20.36
C SER A 16 -9.27 -10.56 -19.70
N LEU A 17 -8.68 -11.70 -19.36
CA LEU A 17 -7.26 -11.86 -19.07
C LEU A 17 -6.71 -12.78 -20.15
N SER A 18 -6.04 -12.17 -21.12
CA SER A 18 -5.42 -12.81 -22.28
C SER A 18 -4.39 -13.85 -21.83
N THR A 19 -4.62 -15.10 -22.19
CA THR A 19 -3.63 -16.18 -22.08
C THR A 19 -2.55 -15.99 -23.14
N ILE A 20 -1.33 -15.64 -22.72
CA ILE A 20 -0.14 -15.76 -23.57
C ILE A 20 0.28 -17.23 -23.54
N ALA A 21 -0.05 -17.97 -24.58
CA ALA A 21 0.48 -19.29 -24.85
C ALA A 21 1.86 -19.12 -25.51
N LEU A 22 2.93 -19.52 -24.81
CA LEU A 22 4.27 -19.59 -25.37
C LEU A 22 4.44 -20.96 -26.06
N ALA A 23 4.18 -21.02 -27.37
CA ALA A 23 4.46 -22.21 -28.16
C ALA A 23 5.94 -22.23 -28.56
N GLY A 24 6.66 -23.25 -28.10
CA GLY A 24 8.08 -23.47 -28.37
C GLY A 24 8.36 -23.85 -29.83
N ALA A 25 9.49 -23.37 -30.33
CA ALA A 25 10.00 -23.63 -31.67
C ALA A 25 10.55 -25.06 -31.82
N THR A 26 10.32 -25.65 -32.98
CA THR A 26 11.13 -26.76 -33.53
C THR A 26 11.59 -26.36 -34.93
N PRO A 27 12.86 -26.53 -35.31
CA PRO A 27 13.29 -26.34 -36.68
C PRO A 27 13.24 -27.69 -37.42
N LEU A 28 12.58 -27.72 -38.57
CA LEU A 28 12.70 -28.79 -39.56
C LEU A 28 13.05 -28.15 -40.90
N ALA A 29 14.24 -28.49 -41.39
CA ALA A 29 14.75 -28.10 -42.69
C ALA A 29 14.43 -29.20 -43.71
N VAL A 30 13.76 -28.88 -44.83
CA VAL A 30 13.91 -29.57 -46.14
C VAL A 30 13.49 -28.62 -47.29
N HIS A 31 14.47 -28.29 -48.13
CA HIS A 31 14.52 -28.05 -49.61
C HIS A 31 13.39 -27.44 -50.47
N PRO A 32 13.74 -26.86 -51.65
CA PRO A 32 12.98 -25.82 -52.35
C PRO A 32 12.09 -26.38 -53.47
N GLY A 33 11.01 -25.66 -53.78
CA GLY A 33 10.29 -25.85 -55.03
C GLY A 33 8.85 -25.37 -55.00
N SER A 34 8.48 -24.63 -56.03
CA SER A 34 7.15 -24.25 -56.50
C SER A 34 6.50 -22.96 -55.96
N ASP A 35 6.26 -22.11 -56.95
CA ASP A 35 5.66 -20.78 -56.94
C ASP A 35 4.22 -20.77 -56.42
N THR A 36 3.91 -19.80 -55.57
CA THR A 36 2.54 -19.32 -55.37
C THR A 36 2.52 -17.78 -55.34
N PRO A 37 1.47 -17.15 -55.90
CA PRO A 37 1.48 -15.73 -56.22
C PRO A 37 1.26 -14.86 -54.97
N ALA A 38 2.01 -13.76 -54.91
CA ALA A 38 1.97 -12.78 -53.84
C ALA A 38 0.60 -12.08 -53.76
N LEU A 39 -0.15 -12.35 -52.68
CA LEU A 39 -1.19 -11.45 -52.21
C LEU A 39 -0.51 -10.29 -51.48
N ALA A 40 -0.58 -9.10 -52.10
CA ALA A 40 -0.15 -7.85 -51.51
C ALA A 40 -0.96 -7.55 -50.25
N ALA A 41 -0.40 -7.88 -49.08
CA ALA A 41 -0.89 -7.42 -47.81
C ALA A 41 -0.58 -5.93 -47.68
N ALA A 42 -1.62 -5.10 -47.65
CA ALA A 42 -1.52 -3.70 -47.30
C ALA A 42 -0.81 -3.55 -45.95
N SER A 43 0.32 -2.84 -45.95
CA SER A 43 1.07 -2.55 -44.73
C SER A 43 0.19 -1.74 -43.77
N PRO A 44 -0.02 -2.16 -42.52
CA PRO A 44 -0.61 -1.29 -41.53
C PRO A 44 0.38 -0.17 -41.27
N SER A 45 -0.01 1.06 -41.63
CA SER A 45 0.70 2.29 -41.29
C SER A 45 1.11 2.22 -39.82
N GLN A 46 2.42 2.13 -39.56
CA GLN A 46 2.96 2.29 -38.23
C GLN A 46 2.72 3.73 -37.79
N VAL A 47 1.63 3.92 -37.04
CA VAL A 47 1.54 5.08 -36.16
C VAL A 47 2.63 4.86 -35.11
N HIS A 48 3.76 5.55 -35.27
CA HIS A 48 4.79 5.68 -34.26
C HIS A 48 4.22 6.46 -33.06
N GLY A 49 3.33 5.84 -32.30
CA GLY A 49 3.06 6.23 -30.92
C GLY A 49 4.33 5.96 -30.14
N HIS A 50 5.01 7.02 -29.71
CA HIS A 50 6.15 6.92 -28.81
C HIS A 50 5.77 6.02 -27.65
N GLY A 51 6.39 4.84 -27.59
CA GLY A 51 6.21 3.87 -26.53
C GLY A 51 6.66 4.47 -25.21
N HIS A 52 5.73 5.12 -24.51
CA HIS A 52 5.84 5.21 -23.07
C HIS A 52 5.77 3.76 -22.58
N LYS A 53 6.89 3.24 -22.05
CA LYS A 53 6.81 2.13 -21.09
C LYS A 53 5.69 2.52 -20.12
N PRO A 54 4.76 1.62 -19.75
CA PRO A 54 3.77 1.97 -18.75
C PRO A 54 4.54 2.36 -17.49
N GLY A 55 4.65 3.66 -17.24
CA GLY A 55 5.15 4.19 -15.99
C GLY A 55 4.22 3.73 -14.89
N VAL A 56 4.70 3.75 -13.66
CA VAL A 56 3.83 3.43 -12.52
C VAL A 56 2.65 4.40 -12.53
N THR A 57 1.45 3.87 -12.40
CA THR A 57 0.25 4.72 -12.43
C THR A 57 0.12 5.48 -11.10
N PRO A 58 -0.49 6.68 -11.06
CA PRO A 58 -0.59 7.43 -9.81
C PRO A 58 -1.20 6.64 -8.63
N PRO A 59 -2.28 5.84 -8.80
CA PRO A 59 -2.74 4.93 -7.75
C PRO A 59 -1.75 3.85 -7.36
N GLU A 60 -0.98 3.31 -8.30
CA GLU A 60 0.03 2.30 -8.00
C GLU A 60 1.18 2.89 -7.17
N ASP A 61 1.59 4.14 -7.42
CA ASP A 61 2.52 4.88 -6.54
C ASP A 61 1.98 4.97 -5.12
N LEU A 62 0.77 5.54 -4.97
CA LEU A 62 0.13 5.74 -3.67
C LEU A 62 -0.07 4.40 -2.93
N MET A 63 -0.44 3.33 -3.63
CA MET A 63 -0.59 2.00 -3.03
C MET A 63 0.74 1.38 -2.59
N ARG A 64 1.84 1.61 -3.32
CA ARG A 64 3.19 1.18 -2.88
C ARG A 64 3.60 1.93 -1.62
N GLU A 65 3.27 3.21 -1.53
CA GLU A 65 3.49 4.06 -0.35
C GLU A 65 2.68 3.59 0.86
N HIS A 66 1.42 3.14 0.67
CA HIS A 66 0.67 2.42 1.71
C HIS A 66 1.36 1.13 2.18
N GLY A 67 2.08 0.44 1.29
CA GLY A 67 2.93 -0.70 1.68
C GLY A 67 3.99 -0.31 2.72
N VAL A 68 4.56 0.89 2.63
CA VAL A 68 5.49 1.43 3.64
C VAL A 68 4.76 1.75 4.93
N LEU A 69 3.59 2.40 4.86
CA LEU A 69 2.76 2.68 6.03
C LEU A 69 2.42 1.40 6.81
N LYS A 70 1.92 0.36 6.14
CA LYS A 70 1.59 -0.96 6.72
C LYS A 70 2.75 -1.55 7.51
N ARG A 71 3.98 -1.43 7.00
CA ARG A 71 5.20 -1.91 7.68
C ARG A 71 5.52 -1.09 8.93
N VAL A 72 5.32 0.22 8.91
CA VAL A 72 5.45 1.04 10.13
C VAL A 72 4.34 0.71 11.15
N LEU A 73 3.14 0.33 10.71
CA LEU A 73 2.11 -0.17 11.64
C LEU A 73 2.54 -1.47 12.35
N LEU A 74 3.31 -2.36 11.70
CA LEU A 74 3.92 -3.53 12.35
C LEU A 74 4.94 -3.11 13.41
N VAL A 75 5.77 -2.10 13.13
CA VAL A 75 6.72 -1.52 14.08
C VAL A 75 5.99 -1.00 15.34
N TYR A 76 4.86 -0.30 15.16
CA TYR A 76 4.05 0.18 16.29
C TYR A 76 3.43 -0.96 17.10
N ARG A 77 2.92 -2.01 16.45
CA ARG A 77 2.40 -3.20 17.15
C ARG A 77 3.47 -3.87 18.01
N GLU A 78 4.67 -4.01 17.46
CA GLU A 78 5.79 -4.59 18.21
C GLU A 78 6.17 -3.70 19.39
N GLY A 79 6.21 -2.38 19.20
CA GLY A 79 6.42 -1.41 20.29
C GLY A 79 5.38 -1.56 21.40
N ILE A 80 4.10 -1.63 21.05
CA ILE A 80 3.00 -1.84 22.00
C ILE A 80 3.21 -3.15 22.76
N ARG A 81 3.47 -4.26 22.06
CA ARG A 81 3.69 -5.59 22.63
C ARG A 81 4.81 -5.59 23.67
N ARG A 82 5.94 -4.96 23.35
CA ARG A 82 7.10 -4.84 24.25
C ARG A 82 6.75 -4.05 25.51
N ILE A 83 6.16 -2.87 25.34
CA ILE A 83 5.78 -1.99 26.46
C ILE A 83 4.81 -2.71 27.41
N GLN A 84 3.80 -3.38 26.87
CA GLN A 84 2.80 -4.10 27.66
C GLN A 84 3.37 -5.31 28.41
N ARG A 85 4.44 -5.92 27.91
CA ARG A 85 5.16 -7.03 28.58
C ARG A 85 6.23 -6.56 29.55
N GLY A 86 6.39 -5.24 29.74
CA GLY A 86 7.45 -4.70 30.59
C GLY A 86 8.85 -4.85 30.01
N GLU A 87 8.96 -5.14 28.71
CA GLU A 87 10.25 -5.17 28.00
C GLU A 87 10.80 -3.74 27.82
N GLN A 88 12.07 -3.63 27.43
CA GLN A 88 12.67 -2.34 27.10
C GLN A 88 11.90 -1.67 25.96
N VAL A 89 11.55 -0.40 26.16
CA VAL A 89 10.87 0.41 25.14
C VAL A 89 11.83 0.69 23.98
N PRO A 90 11.48 0.33 22.73
CA PRO A 90 12.35 0.56 21.57
C PRO A 90 12.23 2.01 21.07
N HIS A 91 12.59 2.98 21.91
CA HIS A 91 12.42 4.43 21.66
C HIS A 91 12.99 4.86 20.30
N GLN A 92 14.22 4.43 19.98
CA GLN A 92 14.88 4.79 18.73
C GLN A 92 14.13 4.28 17.50
N GLN A 93 13.67 3.04 17.52
CA GLN A 93 12.96 2.41 16.40
C GLN A 93 11.57 3.03 16.20
N LEU A 94 10.86 3.31 17.31
CA LEU A 94 9.58 4.01 17.26
C LEU A 94 9.72 5.45 16.75
N HIS A 95 10.74 6.17 17.20
CA HIS A 95 11.03 7.52 16.70
C HIS A 95 11.36 7.50 15.20
N ALA A 96 12.18 6.54 14.76
CA ALA A 96 12.53 6.37 13.36
C ALA A 96 11.30 6.05 12.49
N GLY A 97 10.39 5.19 12.96
CA GLY A 97 9.11 4.90 12.30
C GLY A 97 8.21 6.12 12.20
N ALA A 98 8.05 6.88 13.30
CA ALA A 98 7.27 8.11 13.31
C ALA A 98 7.86 9.21 12.39
N ARG A 99 9.19 9.23 12.20
CA ARG A 99 9.83 10.10 11.20
C ARG A 99 9.50 9.68 9.77
N VAL A 100 9.44 8.37 9.47
CA VAL A 100 8.99 7.89 8.16
C VAL A 100 7.56 8.34 7.91
N ILE A 101 6.64 8.15 8.86
CA ILE A 101 5.26 8.64 8.76
C ILE A 101 5.24 10.14 8.47
N ARG A 102 5.91 10.95 9.30
CA ARG A 102 5.90 12.41 9.13
C ARG A 102 6.41 12.86 7.77
N ASP A 103 7.53 12.32 7.32
CA ASP A 103 8.22 12.87 6.15
C ASP A 103 7.73 12.27 4.83
N PHE A 104 7.38 10.98 4.84
CA PHE A 104 7.00 10.21 3.66
C PHE A 104 5.48 10.06 3.51
N ILE A 105 4.77 9.75 4.60
CA ILE A 105 3.31 9.59 4.53
C ILE A 105 2.64 10.97 4.57
N GLU A 106 2.80 11.72 5.66
CA GLU A 106 2.02 12.94 5.87
C GLU A 106 2.44 14.10 4.94
N ARG A 107 3.74 14.34 4.83
CA ARG A 107 4.25 15.53 4.10
C ARG A 107 4.47 15.28 2.60
N TYR A 108 4.21 14.06 2.12
CA TYR A 108 4.41 13.69 0.73
C TYR A 108 3.21 12.93 0.19
N HIS A 109 2.95 11.70 0.62
CA HIS A 109 1.83 10.91 0.14
C HIS A 109 0.47 11.61 0.35
N GLU A 110 0.12 11.93 1.60
CA GLU A 110 -1.15 12.61 1.93
C GLU A 110 -1.23 13.99 1.27
N TYR A 111 -0.09 14.66 1.10
CA TYR A 111 -0.02 15.92 0.36
C TYR A 111 -0.42 15.74 -1.11
N LEU A 112 0.03 14.69 -1.77
CA LEU A 112 -0.35 14.39 -3.15
C LEU A 112 -1.86 14.12 -3.26
N GLU A 113 -2.42 13.40 -2.29
CA GLU A 113 -3.84 13.12 -2.24
C GLU A 113 -4.69 14.38 -2.02
N GLU A 114 -4.36 15.15 -0.98
CA GLU A 114 -5.02 16.42 -0.65
C GLU A 114 -4.93 17.42 -1.81
N LYS A 115 -3.80 17.43 -2.53
CA LYS A 115 -3.55 18.39 -3.61
C LYS A 115 -4.11 17.98 -4.97
N TYR A 116 -4.10 16.69 -5.30
CA TYR A 116 -4.37 16.22 -6.66
C TYR A 116 -5.51 15.19 -6.75
N VAL A 117 -5.70 14.33 -5.74
CA VAL A 117 -6.70 13.26 -5.80
C VAL A 117 -8.06 13.75 -5.31
N PHE A 118 -8.11 14.26 -4.08
CA PHE A 118 -9.35 14.66 -3.42
C PHE A 118 -10.12 15.79 -4.15
N PRO A 119 -9.46 16.81 -4.73
CA PRO A 119 -10.16 17.84 -5.50
C PRO A 119 -10.95 17.29 -6.69
N ARG A 120 -10.40 16.32 -7.42
CA ARG A 120 -11.08 15.71 -8.59
C ARG A 120 -12.34 14.94 -8.19
N LEU A 121 -12.29 14.25 -7.06
CA LEU A 121 -13.47 13.56 -6.52
C LEU A 121 -14.57 14.55 -6.16
N ARG A 122 -14.20 15.69 -5.56
CA ARG A 122 -15.13 16.76 -5.21
C ARG A 122 -15.75 17.42 -6.42
N GLU A 123 -14.94 17.79 -7.41
CA GLU A 123 -15.38 18.38 -8.68
C GLU A 123 -16.36 17.46 -9.42
N ALA A 124 -16.11 16.15 -9.39
CA ALA A 124 -17.01 15.15 -9.95
C ALA A 124 -18.26 14.85 -9.08
N GLY A 125 -18.41 15.50 -7.92
CA GLY A 125 -19.53 15.27 -6.99
C GLY A 125 -19.53 13.87 -6.34
N ARG A 126 -18.38 13.18 -6.30
CA ARG A 126 -18.24 11.80 -5.79
C ARG A 126 -17.59 11.77 -4.42
N LEU A 127 -17.99 10.82 -3.58
CA LEU A 127 -17.34 10.48 -2.31
C LEU A 127 -17.12 11.67 -1.33
N ARG A 128 -17.91 12.75 -1.43
CA ARG A 128 -17.73 13.99 -0.64
C ARG A 128 -17.53 13.74 0.86
N HIS A 129 -18.42 12.95 1.47
CA HIS A 129 -18.33 12.63 2.89
C HIS A 129 -17.05 11.85 3.21
N THR A 130 -16.72 10.82 2.40
CA THR A 130 -15.49 10.04 2.57
C THR A 130 -14.26 10.93 2.49
N VAL A 131 -14.16 11.80 1.48
CA VAL A 131 -13.04 12.74 1.33
C VAL A 131 -12.91 13.67 2.54
N SER A 132 -14.03 14.23 3.03
CA SER A 132 -14.00 15.05 4.25
C SER A 132 -13.52 14.29 5.49
N VAL A 133 -13.86 13.01 5.61
CA VAL A 133 -13.37 12.17 6.72
C VAL A 133 -11.88 11.86 6.56
N LEU A 134 -11.40 11.57 5.35
CA LEU A 134 -9.98 11.27 5.09
C LEU A 134 -9.10 12.49 5.41
N GLU A 135 -9.48 13.69 4.98
CA GLU A 135 -8.75 14.92 5.33
C GLU A 135 -8.72 15.19 6.84
N LEU A 136 -9.85 14.95 7.53
CA LEU A 136 -9.88 15.03 8.99
C LEU A 136 -8.93 13.99 9.61
N GLN A 137 -8.89 12.77 9.07
CA GLN A 137 -7.98 11.73 9.52
C GLN A 137 -6.52 12.09 9.27
N HIS A 138 -6.15 12.65 8.12
CA HIS A 138 -4.80 13.18 7.88
C HIS A 138 -4.40 14.22 8.93
N LYS A 139 -5.31 15.17 9.23
CA LYS A 139 -5.07 16.17 10.28
C LYS A 139 -4.84 15.52 11.65
N ARG A 140 -5.66 14.54 12.03
CA ARG A 140 -5.50 13.83 13.31
C ARG A 140 -4.27 12.93 13.32
N GLY A 141 -3.89 12.34 12.19
CA GLY A 141 -2.67 11.57 12.00
C GLY A 141 -1.45 12.41 12.34
N ARG A 142 -1.33 13.60 11.74
CA ARG A 142 -0.26 14.57 12.04
C ARG A 142 -0.16 14.93 13.53
N GLU A 143 -1.29 15.12 14.20
CA GLU A 143 -1.33 15.39 15.64
C GLU A 143 -0.83 14.19 16.47
N VAL A 144 -1.24 12.97 16.13
CA VAL A 144 -0.80 11.74 16.81
C VAL A 144 0.69 11.48 16.57
N THR A 145 1.16 11.61 15.33
CA THR A 145 2.58 11.45 14.98
C THR A 145 3.45 12.43 15.75
N ALA A 146 3.04 13.69 15.90
CA ALA A 146 3.77 14.67 16.70
C ALA A 146 3.92 14.24 18.17
N ARG A 147 2.87 13.66 18.77
CA ARG A 147 2.94 13.13 20.15
C ARG A 147 3.87 11.92 20.27
N ILE A 148 3.80 10.98 19.31
CA ILE A 148 4.70 9.81 19.28
C ILE A 148 6.15 10.26 19.18
N LEU A 149 6.45 11.22 18.30
CA LEU A 149 7.81 11.77 18.17
C LEU A 149 8.31 12.39 19.47
N ALA A 150 7.51 13.22 20.13
CA ALA A 150 7.88 13.83 21.40
C ALA A 150 8.10 12.79 22.51
N ALA A 151 7.24 11.76 22.57
CA ALA A 151 7.35 10.67 23.54
C ALA A 151 8.54 9.75 23.30
N THR A 152 9.10 9.74 22.08
CA THR A 152 10.21 8.86 21.67
C THR A 152 11.54 9.59 21.49
N ASP A 153 11.56 10.92 21.66
CA ASP A 153 12.77 11.76 21.58
C ASP A 153 13.75 11.51 22.73
N HIS A 154 13.26 10.94 23.83
CA HIS A 154 14.05 10.62 25.03
C HIS A 154 14.24 9.10 25.17
N SER A 155 15.36 8.68 25.75
CA SER A 155 15.69 7.25 25.96
C SER A 155 14.99 6.63 27.17
N ARG A 156 14.26 7.42 27.96
CA ARG A 156 13.57 6.98 29.18
C ARG A 156 12.17 7.58 29.23
N SER A 157 11.22 6.80 29.74
CA SER A 157 9.84 7.20 29.91
C SER A 157 9.28 6.63 31.22
N SER A 158 8.48 7.43 31.93
CA SER A 158 7.72 7.00 33.10
C SER A 158 6.61 6.03 32.72
N ALA A 159 6.00 5.36 33.71
CA ALA A 159 4.87 4.45 33.45
C ALA A 159 3.71 5.16 32.74
N HIS A 160 3.39 6.38 33.16
CA HIS A 160 2.37 7.21 32.52
C HIS A 160 2.72 7.56 31.07
N GLN A 161 3.97 7.97 30.80
CA GLN A 161 4.42 8.26 29.43
C GLN A 161 4.38 7.03 28.52
N ARG A 162 4.74 5.85 29.05
CA ARG A 162 4.64 4.59 28.30
C ARG A 162 3.19 4.25 27.96
N GLN A 163 2.26 4.44 28.90
CA GLN A 163 0.84 4.20 28.65
C GLN A 163 0.26 5.17 27.59
N ALA A 164 0.62 6.45 27.65
CA ALA A 164 0.22 7.43 26.65
C ALA A 164 0.75 7.07 25.26
N LEU A 165 2.03 6.67 25.17
CA LEU A 165 2.64 6.22 23.91
C LEU A 165 1.94 4.98 23.32
N VAL A 166 1.57 4.00 24.15
CA VAL A 166 0.76 2.84 23.72
C VAL A 166 -0.59 3.29 23.16
N SER A 167 -1.29 4.19 23.86
CA SER A 167 -2.58 4.71 23.41
C SER A 167 -2.49 5.44 22.08
N ASP A 168 -1.47 6.27 21.88
CA ASP A 168 -1.24 7.00 20.63
C ASP A 168 -0.95 6.06 19.46
N MET A 169 -0.04 5.08 19.64
CA MET A 169 0.25 4.08 18.61
C MET A 169 -0.99 3.23 18.27
N ALA A 170 -1.76 2.81 19.28
CA ALA A 170 -2.97 2.02 19.07
C ALA A 170 -4.05 2.82 18.33
N ALA A 171 -4.23 4.10 18.68
CA ALA A 171 -5.15 4.99 17.99
C ALA A 171 -4.74 5.22 16.53
N PHE A 172 -3.44 5.40 16.28
CA PHE A 172 -2.89 5.53 14.92
C PHE A 172 -3.19 4.30 14.07
N ILE A 173 -2.87 3.10 14.56
CA ILE A 173 -3.17 1.83 13.89
C ILE A 173 -4.68 1.71 13.61
N ARG A 174 -5.51 1.95 14.64
CA ARG A 174 -6.96 1.82 14.53
C ARG A 174 -7.56 2.73 13.46
N MET A 175 -6.96 3.89 13.23
CA MET A 175 -7.37 4.85 12.20
C MET A 175 -6.83 4.49 10.82
N TYR A 176 -5.53 4.23 10.68
CA TYR A 176 -4.90 4.11 9.36
C TYR A 176 -5.21 2.81 8.63
N GLU A 177 -5.46 1.70 9.32
CA GLU A 177 -5.85 0.44 8.65
C GLU A 177 -7.16 0.57 7.85
N PRO A 178 -8.27 1.08 8.42
CA PRO A 178 -9.48 1.33 7.65
C PRO A 178 -9.34 2.50 6.66
N HIS A 179 -8.39 3.41 6.86
CA HIS A 179 -8.13 4.57 6.01
C HIS A 179 -7.52 4.15 4.68
N GLU A 180 -6.31 3.59 4.71
CA GLU A 180 -5.56 3.18 3.50
C GLU A 180 -6.32 2.11 2.72
N SER A 181 -7.03 1.20 3.40
CA SER A 181 -7.83 0.17 2.73
C SER A 181 -9.01 0.75 1.96
N ARG A 182 -9.63 1.84 2.43
CA ARG A 182 -10.70 2.54 1.71
C ARG A 182 -10.15 3.38 0.58
N GLU A 183 -8.96 3.95 0.75
CA GLU A 183 -8.29 4.63 -0.35
C GLU A 183 -7.99 3.68 -1.51
N ASP A 184 -7.31 2.57 -1.21
CA ASP A 184 -6.94 1.52 -2.16
C ASP A 184 -8.16 0.96 -2.92
N THR A 185 -9.25 0.68 -2.20
CA THR A 185 -10.36 -0.12 -2.75
C THR A 185 -11.60 0.68 -3.16
N VAL A 186 -11.72 1.93 -2.71
CA VAL A 186 -12.90 2.78 -2.98
C VAL A 186 -12.50 4.10 -3.63
N VAL A 187 -11.54 4.83 -3.06
CA VAL A 187 -11.17 6.17 -3.52
C VAL A 187 -10.45 6.11 -4.85
N PHE A 188 -9.34 5.35 -4.93
CA PHE A 188 -8.51 5.30 -6.14
C PHE A 188 -9.24 4.73 -7.37
N PRO A 189 -10.11 3.71 -7.26
CA PRO A 189 -10.93 3.29 -8.39
C PRO A 189 -11.89 4.37 -8.90
N VAL A 190 -12.48 5.17 -8.01
CA VAL A 190 -13.35 6.28 -8.42
C VAL A 190 -12.52 7.41 -9.02
N PHE A 191 -11.36 7.73 -8.42
CA PHE A 191 -10.41 8.71 -8.93
C PHE A 191 -9.98 8.38 -10.37
N ARG A 192 -9.63 7.12 -10.66
CA ARG A 192 -9.32 6.67 -12.01
C ARG A 192 -10.46 6.88 -13.00
N LYS A 193 -11.72 6.67 -12.57
CA LYS A 193 -12.92 6.81 -13.41
C LYS A 193 -13.29 8.26 -13.71
N VAL A 194 -13.09 9.17 -12.75
CA VAL A 194 -13.46 10.58 -12.90
C VAL A 194 -12.35 11.44 -13.53
N THR A 195 -11.12 10.92 -13.62
CA THR A 195 -9.98 11.65 -14.18
C THR A 195 -9.77 11.31 -15.66
N PRO A 196 -9.77 12.30 -16.58
CA PRO A 196 -9.47 12.07 -17.99
C PRO A 196 -8.11 11.42 -18.20
N ALA A 197 -7.98 10.55 -19.21
CA ALA A 197 -6.78 9.72 -19.40
C ALA A 197 -5.48 10.54 -19.53
N GLY A 198 -5.48 11.63 -20.32
CA GLY A 198 -4.31 12.49 -20.48
C GLY A 198 -3.91 13.18 -19.18
N GLU A 199 -4.89 13.65 -18.40
CA GLU A 199 -4.64 14.27 -17.10
C GLU A 199 -4.15 13.25 -16.07
N PHE A 200 -4.68 12.03 -16.12
CA PHE A 200 -4.25 10.95 -15.25
C PHE A 200 -2.80 10.54 -15.52
N ALA A 201 -2.39 10.46 -16.78
CA ALA A 201 -0.99 10.23 -17.15
C ALA A 201 -0.08 11.37 -16.66
N ARG A 202 -0.50 12.62 -16.87
CA ARG A 202 0.23 13.81 -16.38
C ARG A 202 0.41 13.80 -14.86
N LEU A 203 -0.59 13.33 -14.09
CA LEU A 203 -0.46 13.23 -12.65
C LEU A 203 0.58 12.19 -12.22
N GLY A 204 0.73 11.09 -12.96
CA GLY A 204 1.81 10.13 -12.72
C GLY A 204 3.19 10.79 -12.82
N GLU A 205 3.42 11.56 -13.88
CA GLU A 205 4.67 12.32 -14.04
C GLU A 205 4.88 13.35 -12.90
N VAL A 206 3.81 13.99 -12.43
CA VAL A 206 3.87 14.94 -11.30
C VAL A 206 4.26 14.23 -10.01
N PHE A 207 3.73 13.03 -9.76
CA PHE A 207 4.00 12.26 -8.55
C PHE A 207 5.45 11.78 -8.54
N GLU A 208 5.89 11.16 -9.64
CA GLU A 208 7.28 10.76 -9.87
C GLU A 208 8.28 11.93 -9.71
N ALA A 209 7.96 13.10 -10.28
CA ALA A 209 8.79 14.29 -10.10
C ALA A 209 8.79 14.82 -8.65
N ALA A 210 7.66 14.68 -7.94
CA ALA A 210 7.56 15.04 -6.53
C ALA A 210 8.38 14.11 -5.63
N GLU A 211 8.35 12.80 -5.91
CA GLU A 211 9.20 11.82 -5.23
C GLU A 211 10.68 12.17 -5.41
N HIS A 212 11.14 12.30 -6.65
CA HIS A 212 12.53 12.60 -6.96
C HIS A 212 13.02 13.91 -6.32
N ARG A 213 12.20 14.97 -6.36
CA ARG A 213 12.54 16.24 -5.73
C ARG A 213 12.73 16.13 -4.23
N ARG A 214 11.95 15.27 -3.56
CA ARG A 214 11.90 15.20 -2.10
C ARG A 214 12.83 14.14 -1.52
N PHE A 215 13.07 13.05 -2.24
CA PHE A 215 13.83 11.89 -1.76
C PHE A 215 15.01 11.50 -2.65
N GLY A 216 15.24 12.25 -3.75
CA GLY A 216 16.34 12.00 -4.69
C GLY A 216 16.12 10.75 -5.54
N GLN A 217 17.15 10.34 -6.29
CA GLN A 217 17.06 9.21 -7.24
C GLN A 217 16.75 7.85 -6.59
N ARG A 218 17.06 7.69 -5.30
CA ARG A 218 16.72 6.44 -4.58
C ARG A 218 15.33 6.46 -3.97
N GLY A 219 14.65 7.61 -3.97
CA GLY A 219 13.21 7.76 -3.79
C GLY A 219 12.57 6.84 -2.75
N PHE A 220 11.51 6.18 -3.19
CA PHE A 220 10.77 5.12 -2.51
C PHE A 220 11.69 4.01 -1.98
N THR A 221 12.67 3.53 -2.77
CA THR A 221 13.56 2.44 -2.38
C THR A 221 14.37 2.77 -1.12
N ALA A 222 14.87 4.00 -0.98
CA ALA A 222 15.59 4.42 0.21
C ALA A 222 14.70 4.37 1.47
N VAL A 223 13.42 4.73 1.33
CA VAL A 223 12.45 4.67 2.43
C VAL A 223 12.14 3.22 2.79
N VAL A 224 11.94 2.35 1.81
CA VAL A 224 11.74 0.90 2.01
C VAL A 224 12.91 0.27 2.77
N HIS A 225 14.15 0.64 2.41
CA HIS A 225 15.35 0.16 3.09
C HIS A 225 15.41 0.65 4.53
N ARG A 226 15.12 1.94 4.77
CA ARG A 226 15.05 2.51 6.11
C ARG A 226 14.05 1.76 6.99
N VAL A 227 12.86 1.43 6.48
CA VAL A 227 11.88 0.64 7.23
C VAL A 227 12.37 -0.80 7.47
N ALA A 228 13.02 -1.42 6.50
CA ALA A 228 13.62 -2.74 6.68
C ALA A 228 14.67 -2.77 7.79
N ASP A 229 15.48 -1.72 7.92
CA ASP A 229 16.48 -1.64 8.98
C ASP A 229 15.85 -1.45 10.37
N ILE A 230 14.73 -0.73 10.46
CA ILE A 230 13.93 -0.64 11.70
C ILE A 230 13.39 -2.03 12.09
N GLU A 231 12.81 -2.76 11.13
CA GLU A 231 12.29 -4.11 11.38
C GLU A 231 13.41 -5.08 11.80
N LYS A 232 14.59 -5.00 11.19
CA LYS A 232 15.75 -5.81 11.59
C LYS A 232 16.17 -5.51 13.02
N ALA A 233 16.26 -4.24 13.40
CA ALA A 233 16.60 -3.82 14.76
C ALA A 233 15.55 -4.26 15.80
N LEU A 234 14.30 -4.45 15.37
CA LEU A 234 13.24 -5.01 16.20
C LEU A 234 13.12 -6.53 16.10
N HIS A 235 13.95 -7.21 15.31
CA HIS A 235 13.80 -8.64 15.03
C HIS A 235 12.40 -9.01 14.52
N ILE A 236 11.78 -8.13 13.72
CA ILE A 236 10.49 -8.38 13.07
C ILE A 236 10.56 -8.43 11.53
N HIS A 237 11.77 -8.57 10.97
CA HIS A 237 11.99 -8.54 9.52
C HIS A 237 11.76 -9.90 8.82
N ASP A 238 11.82 -11.01 9.54
CA ASP A 238 11.63 -12.34 8.95
C ASP A 238 10.13 -12.60 8.75
N LEU A 239 9.71 -12.76 7.50
CA LEU A 239 8.32 -13.04 7.16
C LEU A 239 7.83 -14.36 7.79
N SER A 240 8.73 -15.34 7.98
CA SER A 240 8.37 -16.67 8.49
C SER A 240 7.75 -16.62 9.88
N GLN A 241 8.15 -15.66 10.72
CA GLN A 241 7.67 -15.53 12.10
C GLN A 241 6.18 -15.17 12.21
N PHE A 242 5.59 -14.61 11.14
CA PHE A 242 4.16 -14.30 11.08
C PHE A 242 3.32 -15.46 10.56
N THR A 243 3.94 -16.60 10.23
CA THR A 243 3.24 -17.80 9.78
C THR A 243 2.49 -18.45 10.96
N PRO A 244 1.17 -18.66 10.87
CA PRO A 244 0.43 -19.37 11.88
C PRO A 244 1.00 -20.79 12.11
N GLN A 245 1.23 -21.14 13.37
CA GLN A 245 1.70 -22.47 13.74
C GLN A 245 0.59 -23.50 13.58
N LYS A 246 0.96 -24.75 13.23
CA LYS A 246 0.00 -25.86 13.22
C LYS A 246 -0.58 -26.04 14.62
N SER A 247 -1.91 -26.10 14.73
CA SER A 247 -2.56 -26.45 15.99
C SER A 247 -2.11 -27.85 16.41
N SER A 248 -1.55 -27.98 17.62
CA SER A 248 -1.23 -29.29 18.17
C SER A 248 -2.55 -30.02 18.50
N PRO A 249 -2.73 -31.30 18.10
CA PRO A 249 -3.90 -32.05 18.49
C PRO A 249 -3.94 -32.18 20.02
N ASN A 250 -5.05 -31.74 20.60
CA ASN A 250 -5.31 -31.70 22.02
C ASN A 250 -5.07 -33.10 22.63
N ARG A 251 -4.02 -33.28 23.44
CA ARG A 251 -3.83 -34.50 24.23
C ARG A 251 -4.92 -34.57 25.29
N ARG A 252 -6.10 -35.08 24.91
CA ARG A 252 -7.12 -35.52 25.86
C ARG A 252 -6.46 -36.52 26.79
N HIS A 253 -6.25 -36.10 28.03
CA HIS A 253 -5.86 -36.99 29.12
C HIS A 253 -6.96 -38.04 29.27
N GLY A 254 -6.68 -39.26 28.81
CA GLY A 254 -7.46 -40.42 29.18
C GLY A 254 -7.29 -40.65 30.68
N ARG A 255 -8.22 -40.15 31.50
CA ARG A 255 -8.43 -40.70 32.84
C ARG A 255 -9.00 -42.10 32.64
N THR A 256 -8.11 -43.09 32.63
CA THR A 256 -8.49 -44.48 32.94
C THR A 256 -8.98 -44.49 34.38
N SER A 257 -10.29 -44.59 34.56
CA SER A 257 -10.87 -45.05 35.82
C SER A 257 -10.73 -46.57 35.82
N ALA A 258 -9.72 -47.08 36.53
CA ALA A 258 -9.71 -48.48 36.94
C ALA A 258 -10.65 -48.64 38.15
N ARG A 259 -11.40 -49.76 38.13
CA ARG A 259 -12.32 -50.22 39.15
C ARG A 259 -11.60 -50.70 40.40
#